data_AF-A0A7U9DU95-F1
#
_entry.id   AF-A0A7U9DU95-F1
#
_cell.length_a   1.000
_cell.length_b   1.000
_cell.length_c   1.000
_cell.angle_alpha   90.00
_cell.angle_beta   90.00
_cell.angle_gamma   90.00
#
_symmetry.space_group_name_H-M   'P 1'
#
loop_
_entity.id
_entity.type
_entity.pdbx_description
1 polymer ?
#
loop_
_entity_poly.entity_id
_entity_poly.type
_entity_poly.pdbx_seq_one_letter_code
_entity_poly.pdbx_strand_id
1 'polypeptide(L)'
;MSHPRLPAPEEALADAKKRLSLPRIVVICGSTRFMTEMTEADVRETTAGRIVVKPGCDMKSPHALWSDPVEAEALKARLDELHRAKIRLADEVLVVGDYVGDSTRAEIAYARSLDKPVRFTHPEVDPGNAVERPGRP
;
A
#
# COMPACT_ATOMS: atom_id res chain seq x y z
N MET A 1 3.34 -38.35 -18.67
CA MET A 1 3.02 -37.08 -19.34
C MET A 1 2.82 -36.04 -18.25
N SER A 2 3.55 -34.92 -18.27
CA SER A 2 3.35 -33.86 -17.28
C SER A 2 2.10 -33.07 -17.65
N HIS A 3 1.10 -33.02 -16.77
CA HIS A 3 -0.04 -32.14 -16.97
C HIS A 3 0.42 -30.67 -16.84
N PRO A 4 -0.06 -29.75 -17.70
CA PRO A 4 0.25 -28.34 -17.54
C PRO A 4 -0.37 -27.81 -16.24
N ARG A 5 0.47 -27.24 -15.37
CA ARG A 5 0.05 -26.58 -14.13
C ARG A 5 -0.79 -25.35 -14.49
N LEU A 6 -1.96 -25.20 -13.88
CA LEU A 6 -2.72 -23.95 -13.98
C LEU A 6 -1.95 -22.83 -13.26
N PRO A 7 -1.89 -21.62 -13.83
CA PRO A 7 -1.22 -20.50 -13.19
C PRO A 7 -1.91 -20.16 -11.86
N ALA A 8 -1.13 -19.72 -10.88
CA ALA A 8 -1.67 -19.17 -9.64
C ALA A 8 -2.51 -17.91 -9.97
N PRO A 9 -3.52 -17.55 -9.17
CA PRO A 9 -4.35 -16.37 -9.41
C PRO A 9 -3.55 -15.08 -9.64
N GLU A 10 -2.44 -14.90 -8.92
CA GLU A 10 -1.53 -13.77 -9.02
C GLU A 10 -0.76 -13.75 -10.36
N GLU A 11 -0.31 -14.92 -10.83
CA GLU A 11 0.32 -15.10 -12.15
C GLU A 11 -0.70 -14.75 -13.25
N ALA A 12 -1.93 -15.24 -13.13
CA ALA A 12 -3.00 -14.96 -14.08
C ALA A 12 -3.36 -13.46 -14.13
N LEU A 13 -3.37 -12.78 -12.97
CA LEU A 13 -3.58 -11.34 -12.90
C LEU A 13 -2.43 -10.56 -13.57
N ALA A 14 -1.18 -10.94 -13.32
CA ALA A 14 -0.01 -10.32 -13.94
C ALA A 14 -0.05 -10.47 -15.47
N ASP A 15 -0.37 -11.66 -15.96
CA ASP A 15 -0.52 -11.94 -17.38
C ASP A 15 -1.67 -11.13 -18.00
N ALA A 16 -2.81 -11.01 -17.31
CA ALA A 16 -3.94 -10.20 -17.76
C ALA A 16 -3.56 -8.73 -17.89
N LYS A 17 -2.89 -8.14 -16.88
CA LYS A 17 -2.40 -6.76 -16.93
C LYS A 17 -1.46 -6.54 -18.12
N LYS A 18 -0.52 -7.47 -18.35
CA LYS A 18 0.42 -7.41 -19.47
C LYS A 18 -0.29 -7.47 -20.82
N ARG A 19 -1.26 -8.38 -20.99
CA ARG A 19 -2.06 -8.51 -22.22
C ARG A 19 -2.90 -7.27 -22.51
N LEU A 20 -3.40 -6.61 -21.47
CA LEU A 20 -4.15 -5.36 -21.58
C LEU A 20 -3.24 -4.13 -21.71
N SER A 21 -1.92 -4.30 -21.67
CA SER A 21 -0.94 -3.21 -21.69
C SER A 21 -1.24 -2.14 -20.63
N LEU A 22 -1.68 -2.58 -19.44
CA LEU A 22 -1.94 -1.64 -18.35
C LEU A 22 -0.63 -1.00 -17.89
N PRO A 23 -0.61 0.34 -17.66
CA PRO A 23 0.52 0.98 -17.01
C PRO A 23 0.77 0.38 -15.63
N ARG A 24 2.00 0.56 -15.13
CA ARG A 24 2.38 0.09 -13.78
C ARG A 24 1.45 0.68 -12.74
N ILE A 25 0.93 -0.16 -11.86
CA ILE A 25 0.05 0.22 -10.76
C ILE A 25 0.88 0.36 -9.49
N VAL A 26 0.83 1.55 -8.88
CA VAL A 26 1.47 1.85 -7.60
C VAL A 26 0.40 1.98 -6.54
N VAL A 27 0.51 1.21 -5.46
CA VAL A 27 -0.25 1.50 -4.25
C VAL A 27 0.56 2.38 -3.33
N ILE A 28 -0.03 3.49 -2.89
CA ILE A 28 0.52 4.33 -1.84
C ILE A 28 0.01 3.81 -0.51
N CYS A 29 0.93 3.50 0.40
CA CYS A 29 0.67 3.14 1.78
C CYS A 29 1.28 4.19 2.71
N GLY A 30 0.81 4.25 3.96
CA GLY A 30 1.36 5.16 4.97
C GLY A 30 0.32 5.58 6.00
N SER A 31 0.77 6.33 7.00
CA SER A 31 -0.17 6.90 7.98
C SER A 31 -1.00 8.00 7.31
N THR A 32 -2.32 8.03 7.53
CA THR A 32 -3.19 9.11 7.03
C THR A 32 -2.85 10.50 7.59
N ARG A 33 -1.90 10.61 8.54
CA ARG A 33 -1.32 11.91 8.90
C ARG A 33 -0.56 12.56 7.73
N PHE A 34 -0.10 11.77 6.77
CA PHE A 34 0.69 12.19 5.62
C PHE A 34 -0.15 12.33 4.34
N MET A 35 -1.45 12.63 4.46
CA MET A 35 -2.34 12.68 3.29
C MET A 35 -1.94 13.75 2.27
N THR A 36 -1.32 14.85 2.72
CA THR A 36 -0.74 15.87 1.85
C THR A 36 0.42 15.29 1.03
N GLU A 37 1.37 14.64 1.69
CA GLU A 37 2.54 14.01 1.06
C GLU A 37 2.13 12.85 0.15
N MET A 38 1.10 12.10 0.52
CA MET A 38 0.52 11.06 -0.35
C MET A 38 -0.10 11.66 -1.61
N THR A 39 -0.68 12.86 -1.52
CA THR A 39 -1.24 13.56 -2.68
C THR A 39 -0.13 14.07 -3.60
N GLU A 40 0.96 14.60 -3.05
CA GLU A 40 2.15 14.95 -3.83
C GLU A 40 2.81 13.72 -4.48
N ALA A 41 2.89 12.61 -3.76
CA ALA A 41 3.38 11.35 -4.31
C ALA A 41 2.49 10.87 -5.46
N ASP A 42 1.16 10.90 -5.31
CA ASP A 42 0.20 10.58 -6.37
C ASP A 42 0.46 11.41 -7.64
N VAL A 43 0.60 12.73 -7.52
CA VAL A 43 0.91 13.61 -8.65
C VAL A 43 2.20 13.18 -9.36
N ARG A 44 3.26 12.86 -8.62
CA ARG A 44 4.55 12.40 -9.19
C ARG A 44 4.43 11.06 -9.91
N GLU A 45 3.71 10.11 -9.32
CA GLU A 45 3.51 8.78 -9.92
C GLU A 45 2.62 8.86 -11.18
N THR A 46 1.54 9.63 -11.09
CA THR A 46 0.60 9.85 -12.20
C THR A 46 1.29 10.57 -13.36
N THR A 47 2.07 11.62 -13.09
CA THR A 47 2.85 12.31 -14.14
C THR A 47 3.97 11.45 -14.74
N ALA A 48 4.44 10.43 -14.01
CA ALA A 48 5.31 9.38 -14.54
C ALA A 48 4.57 8.28 -15.33
N GLY A 49 3.27 8.45 -15.60
CA GLY A 49 2.46 7.53 -16.41
C GLY A 49 2.01 6.28 -15.65
N ARG A 50 1.96 6.31 -14.32
CA ARG A 50 1.57 5.16 -13.48
C ARG A 50 0.12 5.31 -13.01
N ILE A 51 -0.56 4.19 -12.81
CA ILE A 51 -1.86 4.15 -12.14
C ILE A 51 -1.61 4.20 -10.64
N VAL A 52 -2.30 5.08 -9.92
CA VAL A 52 -2.16 5.22 -8.46
C VAL A 52 -3.42 4.73 -7.76
N VAL A 53 -3.24 3.90 -6.73
CA VAL A 53 -4.29 3.58 -5.75
C VAL A 53 -3.79 3.93 -4.35
N LYS A 54 -4.61 4.59 -3.54
CA LYS A 54 -4.21 5.06 -2.20
C LYS A 54 -5.37 4.99 -1.20
N PRO A 55 -5.16 5.19 0.11
CA PRO A 55 -6.25 5.39 1.05
C PRO A 55 -7.10 6.58 0.62
N GLY A 56 -8.42 6.42 0.62
CA GLY A 56 -9.37 7.46 0.22
C GLY A 56 -10.05 8.16 1.40
N CYS A 57 -9.88 7.61 2.61
CA CYS A 57 -10.53 8.11 3.82
C CYS A 57 -9.45 8.51 4.83
N ASP A 58 -9.42 9.78 5.22
CA ASP A 58 -8.66 10.20 6.39
C ASP A 58 -9.54 10.05 7.63
N MET A 59 -9.51 8.86 8.23
CA MET A 59 -10.27 8.53 9.43
C MET A 59 -9.86 9.36 10.66
N LYS A 60 -8.78 10.14 10.59
CA LYS A 60 -8.37 11.06 11.66
C LYS A 60 -9.06 12.41 11.58
N SER A 61 -9.53 12.79 10.40
CA SER A 61 -10.29 14.02 10.20
C SER A 61 -11.78 13.77 10.50
N PRO A 62 -12.50 14.68 11.17
CA PRO A 62 -13.93 14.52 11.41
C PRO A 62 -14.72 14.40 10.11
N HIS A 63 -15.66 13.45 10.05
CA HIS A 63 -16.57 13.29 8.92
C HIS A 63 -17.85 12.58 9.35
N ALA A 64 -18.98 12.88 8.69
CA ALA A 64 -20.27 12.30 9.04
C ALA A 64 -20.27 10.76 8.98
N LEU A 65 -19.56 10.19 8.00
CA LEU A 65 -19.48 8.73 7.76
C LEU A 65 -18.72 7.93 8.83
N TRP A 66 -18.03 8.59 9.79
CA TRP A 66 -17.32 7.92 10.90
C TRP A 66 -17.38 8.76 12.17
N SER A 67 -18.53 9.42 12.39
CA SER A 67 -18.78 10.25 13.58
C SER A 67 -19.09 9.42 14.82
N ASP A 68 -19.71 8.24 14.67
CA ASP A 68 -19.88 7.27 15.74
C ASP A 68 -18.61 6.42 15.92
N PRO A 69 -18.04 6.33 17.14
CA PRO A 69 -16.80 5.59 17.38
C PRO A 69 -16.87 4.09 17.10
N VAL A 70 -18.02 3.44 17.33
CA VAL A 70 -18.19 2.01 17.10
C VAL A 70 -18.29 1.73 15.61
N GLU A 71 -19.06 2.53 14.88
CA GLU A 71 -19.14 2.45 13.42
C GLU A 71 -17.79 2.79 12.75
N ALA A 72 -17.04 3.75 13.31
CA ALA A 72 -15.72 4.13 12.81
C ALA A 72 -14.71 2.98 12.89
N GLU A 73 -14.70 2.20 13.97
CA GLU A 73 -13.80 1.04 14.10
C GLU A 73 -14.17 -0.08 13.12
N ALA A 74 -15.47 -0.37 12.97
CA ALA A 74 -15.96 -1.33 11.98
C ALA A 74 -15.64 -0.88 10.54
N LEU A 75 -15.77 0.41 10.24
CA LEU A 75 -15.37 0.98 8.96
C LEU A 75 -13.86 0.87 8.74
N LYS A 76 -13.05 1.18 9.76
CA LYS A 76 -11.59 1.07 9.69
C LYS A 76 -11.16 -0.35 9.30
N ALA A 77 -11.72 -1.39 9.93
CA ALA A 77 -11.42 -2.77 9.58
C ALA A 77 -11.76 -3.11 8.11
N ARG A 78 -12.88 -2.59 7.59
CA ARG A 78 -13.27 -2.75 6.17
C ARG A 78 -12.34 -1.99 5.23
N LEU A 79 -11.87 -0.81 5.63
CA LEU A 79 -10.91 -0.01 4.86
C LEU A 79 -9.52 -0.66 4.84
N ASP A 80 -9.07 -1.24 5.95
CA ASP A 80 -7.82 -1.98 6.03
C ASP A 80 -7.84 -3.19 5.06
N GLU A 81 -8.93 -3.96 5.01
CA GLU A 81 -9.07 -5.08 4.07
C GLU A 81 -9.17 -4.61 2.61
N LEU A 82 -9.90 -3.52 2.35
CA LEU A 82 -9.92 -2.89 1.02
C LEU A 82 -8.52 -2.45 0.59
N HIS A 83 -7.71 -1.94 1.52
CA HIS A 83 -6.34 -1.52 1.20
C HIS A 83 -5.43 -2.72 0.90
N ARG A 84 -5.60 -3.85 1.60
CA ARG A 84 -4.95 -5.12 1.21
C ARG A 84 -5.36 -5.57 -0.21
N ALA A 85 -6.63 -5.42 -0.58
CA ALA A 85 -7.04 -5.71 -1.96
C ALA A 85 -6.36 -4.77 -2.98
N LYS A 86 -6.19 -3.48 -2.65
CA LYS A 86 -5.40 -2.52 -3.47
C LYS A 86 -3.94 -2.95 -3.58
N ILE A 87 -3.34 -3.44 -2.50
CA ILE A 87 -1.97 -3.98 -2.50
C ILE A 87 -1.87 -5.19 -3.44
N ARG A 88 -2.78 -6.16 -3.34
CA ARG A 88 -2.84 -7.30 -4.27
C ARG A 88 -2.94 -6.86 -5.73
N LEU A 89 -3.77 -5.85 -6.01
CA LEU A 89 -3.95 -5.28 -7.33
C LEU A 89 -2.70 -4.54 -7.84
N ALA A 90 -1.91 -3.89 -6.99
CA ALA A 90 -0.77 -3.09 -7.43
C ALA A 90 0.42 -3.93 -7.91
N ASP A 91 1.31 -3.35 -8.70
CA ASP A 91 2.57 -3.96 -9.11
C ASP A 91 3.70 -3.63 -8.13
N GLU A 92 3.58 -2.51 -7.41
CA GLU A 92 4.52 -2.10 -6.37
C GLU A 92 3.84 -1.28 -5.27
N VAL A 93 4.51 -1.19 -4.12
CA VAL A 93 4.11 -0.36 -2.98
C VAL A 93 5.06 0.82 -2.81
N LEU A 94 4.50 2.02 -2.66
CA LEU A 94 5.20 3.21 -2.18
C LEU A 94 4.72 3.56 -0.77
N VAL A 95 5.59 3.46 0.21
CA VAL A 95 5.32 3.92 1.58
C VAL A 95 5.71 5.39 1.71
N VAL A 96 4.74 6.21 2.12
CA VAL A 96 4.91 7.65 2.29
C VAL A 96 4.91 8.04 3.76
N GLY A 97 5.93 8.80 4.14
CA GLY A 97 6.09 9.41 5.47
C GLY A 97 7.36 8.96 6.18
N ASP A 98 7.75 9.71 7.20
CA ASP A 98 8.92 9.48 8.07
C ASP A 98 8.57 8.63 9.31
N TYR A 99 7.40 7.98 9.29
CA TYR A 99 6.90 7.16 10.37
C TYR A 99 6.06 5.99 9.83
N VAL A 100 6.30 4.79 10.38
CA VAL A 100 5.51 3.58 10.10
C VAL A 100 4.76 3.13 11.35
N GLY A 101 3.44 3.22 11.30
CA GLY A 101 2.54 2.72 12.36
C GLY A 101 2.10 1.28 12.11
N ASP A 102 1.31 0.71 13.01
CA ASP A 102 0.95 -0.72 12.96
C ASP A 102 0.18 -1.12 11.71
N SER A 103 -0.80 -0.32 11.27
CA SER A 103 -1.52 -0.60 10.01
C SER A 103 -0.56 -0.60 8.82
N THR A 104 0.28 0.44 8.69
CA THR A 104 1.30 0.52 7.63
C THR A 104 2.33 -0.61 7.72
N ARG A 105 2.72 -1.03 8.92
CA ARG A 105 3.62 -2.17 9.12
C ARG A 105 2.98 -3.47 8.63
N ALA A 106 1.69 -3.67 8.92
CA ALA A 106 0.93 -4.82 8.44
C ALA A 106 0.76 -4.80 6.91
N GLU A 107 0.56 -3.62 6.31
CA GLU A 107 0.55 -3.43 4.85
C GLU A 107 1.89 -3.78 4.21
N ILE A 108 3.01 -3.32 4.77
CA ILE A 108 4.37 -3.65 4.30
C ILE A 108 4.63 -5.15 4.39
N ALA A 109 4.32 -5.77 5.53
CA ALA A 109 4.48 -7.21 5.71
C ALA A 109 3.62 -7.99 4.71
N TYR A 110 2.37 -7.55 4.49
CA TYR A 110 1.48 -8.16 3.51
C TYR A 110 2.01 -8.04 2.08
N ALA A 111 2.47 -6.86 1.66
CA ALA A 111 3.07 -6.66 0.35
C ALA A 111 4.28 -7.57 0.12
N ARG A 112 5.17 -7.66 1.13
CA ARG A 112 6.34 -8.55 1.11
C ARG A 112 5.96 -10.02 1.02
N SER A 113 4.89 -10.45 1.69
CA SER A 113 4.39 -11.83 1.59
C SER A 113 3.84 -12.20 0.20
N LEU A 114 3.57 -11.20 -0.63
CA LEU A 114 3.15 -11.34 -2.03
C LEU A 114 4.30 -11.10 -3.01
N ASP A 115 5.54 -11.04 -2.53
CA ASP A 115 6.74 -10.72 -3.31
C ASP A 115 6.65 -9.38 -4.07
N LYS A 116 5.85 -8.42 -3.57
CA LYS A 116 5.73 -7.10 -4.19
C LYS A 116 6.90 -6.21 -3.80
N PRO A 117 7.53 -5.50 -4.75
CA PRO A 117 8.51 -4.48 -4.42
C PRO A 117 7.91 -3.41 -3.52
N VAL A 118 8.63 -3.04 -2.46
CA VAL A 118 8.26 -1.97 -1.53
C VAL A 118 9.37 -0.92 -1.53
N ARG A 119 9.01 0.33 -1.82
CA ARG A 119 9.92 1.49 -1.71
C ARG A 119 9.35 2.51 -0.74
N PHE A 120 10.22 3.36 -0.21
CA PHE A 120 9.91 4.33 0.84
C PHE A 120 10.31 5.71 0.39
N THR A 121 9.53 6.74 0.75
CA THR A 121 10.01 8.13 0.64
C THR A 121 11.08 8.45 1.69
N HIS A 122 11.07 7.70 2.81
CA HIS A 122 12.02 7.77 3.91
C HIS A 122 12.58 6.36 4.17
N PRO A 123 13.69 5.96 3.54
CA PRO A 123 14.23 4.60 3.64
C PRO A 123 14.62 4.16 5.07
N GLU A 124 14.85 5.11 5.98
CA GLU A 124 15.22 4.89 7.37
C GLU A 124 14.09 4.31 8.24
N VAL A 125 12.84 4.40 7.78
CA VAL A 125 11.69 3.85 8.51
C VAL A 125 11.23 2.48 8.02
N ASP A 126 11.94 1.89 7.05
CA ASP A 126 11.66 0.53 6.61
C ASP A 126 11.89 -0.46 7.77
N PRO A 127 10.85 -1.21 8.20
CA PRO A 127 10.97 -2.22 9.25
C PRO A 127 11.96 -3.36 8.94
N GLY A 128 12.32 -3.57 7.67
CA GLY A 128 13.30 -4.57 7.24
C GLY A 128 14.72 -4.01 7.10
N ASN A 129 14.88 -2.69 7.18
CA ASN A 129 16.17 -2.03 7.11
C ASN A 129 16.75 -1.95 8.52
N ALA A 130 17.42 -3.02 8.95
CA ALA A 130 18.22 -3.03 10.16
C ALA A 130 19.50 -2.22 9.93
N VAL A 131 19.38 -0.90 9.76
CA VAL A 131 20.50 -0.01 10.08
C VAL A 131 20.54 0.04 11.60
N GLU A 132 21.63 -0.43 12.20
CA GLU A 132 21.91 -0.31 13.63
C GLU A 132 21.46 1.07 14.12
N ARG A 133 20.44 1.11 14.97
CA ARG A 133 20.11 2.35 15.67
C ARG A 133 21.29 2.61 16.61
N PRO A 134 22.07 3.70 16.44
CA PRO A 134 23.05 4.05 17.44
C PRO A 134 22.29 4.22 18.76
N GLY A 135 22.75 3.48 19.78
CA GLY A 135 22.13 3.49 21.10
C GLY A 135 21.87 4.92 21.55
N ARG A 136 20.63 5.21 21.93
CA ARG A 136 20.32 6.46 22.60
C ARG A 136 20.91 6.37 24.02
N PRO A 137 21.59 7.42 24.51
CA PRO A 137 22.20 7.45 25.85
C PRO A 137 21.20 7.20 26.97
#